data_AF-A0A8T4KXT5-F1
#
_entry.id   AF-A0A8T4KXT5-F1
#
_cell.length_a   1.000
_cell.length_b   1.000
_cell.length_c   1.000
_cell.angle_alpha   90.00
_cell.angle_beta   90.00
_cell.angle_gamma   90.00
#
_symmetry.space_group_name_H-M   'P 1'
#
loop_
_entity.id
_entity.type
_entity.pdbx_description
1 polymer ?
#
loop_
_entity_poly.entity_id
_entity_poly.type
_entity_poly.pdbx_seq_one_letter_code
_entity_poly.pdbx_strand_id
1 'polypeptide(L)'
;MIRINATYFNGSGLPEESIATARVDGKEITLSRISSSEFAGMIEIEQSGSLEVEITVDDQSENITTKTLNLVAGCSVTCLITNYGLYIIAVVLVGLVAFKLFVGKVSYGSELSKLEKEKQKNLELIVSLQKEYFSKGVMPANSYKKNLAEYKARLAELEEKIRELRKKQENE
;
A
#
# COMPACT_ATOMS: atom_id res chain seq x y z
N MET A 1 8.55 3.98 -31.35
CA MET A 1 8.70 4.14 -32.82
C MET A 1 9.18 5.55 -33.08
N ILE A 2 10.26 5.71 -33.85
CA ILE A 2 10.80 7.01 -34.27
C ILE A 2 10.44 7.20 -35.74
N ARG A 3 9.87 8.35 -36.09
CA ARG A 3 9.52 8.74 -37.45
C ARG A 3 9.95 10.19 -37.63
N ILE A 4 10.75 10.45 -38.65
CA ILE A 4 11.31 11.78 -38.90
C ILE A 4 11.02 12.20 -40.34
N ASN A 5 10.81 13.51 -40.50
CA ASN A 5 10.72 14.15 -41.81
C ASN A 5 11.90 15.10 -41.96
N ALA A 6 12.67 14.93 -43.04
CA ALA A 6 13.86 15.71 -43.33
C ALA A 6 13.82 16.17 -44.79
N THR A 7 13.98 17.48 -44.99
CA THR A 7 13.96 18.15 -46.29
C THR A 7 14.99 19.26 -46.33
N TYR A 8 15.38 19.68 -47.53
CA TYR A 8 16.12 20.92 -47.70
C TYR A 8 15.21 22.14 -47.44
N PHE A 9 15.82 23.33 -47.28
CA PHE A 9 15.09 24.57 -46.98
C PHE A 9 14.02 24.94 -48.03
N ASN A 10 14.19 24.50 -49.28
CA ASN A 10 13.25 24.67 -50.38
C ASN A 10 12.11 23.61 -50.40
N GLY A 11 12.09 22.67 -49.45
CA GLY A 11 11.12 21.58 -49.38
C GLY A 11 11.44 20.37 -50.27
N SER A 12 12.57 20.34 -50.99
CA SER A 12 12.95 19.16 -51.75
C SER A 12 13.37 18.02 -50.83
N GLY A 13 13.08 16.78 -51.27
CA GLY A 13 13.54 15.57 -50.60
C GLY A 13 15.06 15.44 -50.65
N LEU A 14 15.57 14.53 -49.84
CA LEU A 14 16.99 14.22 -49.74
C LEU A 14 17.40 13.20 -50.82
N PRO A 15 18.68 13.18 -51.24
CA PRO A 15 19.24 12.16 -52.13
C PRO A 15 18.98 10.73 -51.62
N GLU A 16 19.06 9.72 -52.50
CA GLU A 16 18.76 8.33 -52.11
C GLU A 16 19.80 7.78 -51.12
N GLU A 17 21.05 8.21 -51.29
CA GLU A 17 22.22 7.87 -50.48
C GLU A 17 22.19 8.46 -49.07
N SER A 18 21.26 9.37 -48.75
CA SER A 18 21.23 9.98 -47.41
C SER A 18 20.91 8.95 -46.34
N ILE A 19 21.61 9.09 -45.22
CA ILE A 19 21.54 8.20 -44.07
C ILE A 19 20.96 8.98 -42.90
N ALA A 20 19.98 8.37 -42.22
CA ALA A 20 19.46 8.89 -40.96
C ALA A 20 19.81 7.92 -39.83
N THR A 21 20.40 8.43 -38.76
CA THR A 21 20.69 7.66 -37.54
C THR A 21 20.01 8.28 -36.34
N ALA A 22 19.61 7.44 -35.39
CA ALA A 22 19.11 7.84 -34.09
C ALA A 22 19.97 7.21 -33.01
N ARG A 23 20.45 8.02 -32.07
CA ARG A 23 21.23 7.60 -30.92
C ARG A 23 20.41 7.81 -29.65
N VAL A 24 20.25 6.76 -28.86
CA VAL A 24 19.56 6.80 -27.56
C VAL A 24 20.40 6.03 -26.55
N ASP A 25 20.78 6.69 -25.46
CA ASP A 25 21.56 6.09 -24.38
C ASP A 25 22.85 5.38 -24.87
N GLY A 26 23.54 6.02 -25.83
CA GLY A 26 24.77 5.49 -26.44
C GLY A 26 24.57 4.36 -27.46
N LYS A 27 23.36 3.81 -27.63
CA LYS A 27 23.04 2.89 -28.73
C LYS A 27 22.62 3.67 -29.97
N GLU A 28 23.29 3.42 -31.08
CA GLU A 28 22.97 4.01 -32.39
C GLU A 28 22.18 3.01 -33.25
N ILE A 29 21.13 3.49 -33.90
CA ILE A 29 20.34 2.74 -34.88
C ILE A 29 20.26 3.54 -36.19
N THR A 30 20.36 2.84 -37.31
CA THR A 30 20.07 3.43 -38.62
C THR A 30 18.57 3.36 -38.88
N LEU A 31 17.97 4.47 -39.29
CA LEU A 31 16.57 4.57 -39.64
C LEU A 31 16.37 4.16 -41.11
N SER A 32 15.36 3.34 -41.36
CA SER A 32 15.00 2.91 -42.71
C SER A 32 14.28 4.04 -43.44
N ARG A 33 14.70 4.30 -44.68
CA ARG A 33 14.00 5.25 -45.58
C ARG A 33 12.62 4.71 -45.95
N ILE A 34 11.60 5.54 -45.77
CA ILE A 34 10.22 5.30 -46.22
C ILE A 34 9.94 6.05 -47.52
N SER A 35 10.47 7.27 -47.67
CA SER A 35 10.30 8.09 -48.87
C SER A 35 11.49 9.04 -49.07
N SER A 36 11.43 9.92 -50.08
CA SER A 36 12.49 10.92 -50.33
C SER A 36 12.72 11.89 -49.18
N SER A 37 11.77 12.05 -48.25
CA SER A 37 11.88 12.96 -47.11
C SER A 37 11.62 12.30 -45.76
N GLU A 38 11.44 10.98 -45.71
CA GLU A 38 10.93 10.31 -44.51
C GLU A 38 11.73 9.07 -44.15
N PHE A 39 12.05 8.94 -42.85
CA PHE A 39 12.75 7.81 -42.28
C PHE A 39 12.05 7.33 -41.01
N ALA A 40 12.09 6.03 -40.74
CA ALA A 40 11.58 5.46 -39.51
C ALA A 40 12.39 4.27 -38.99
N GLY A 41 12.29 4.07 -37.68
CA GLY A 41 12.92 2.94 -36.99
C GLY A 41 12.20 2.63 -35.69
N MET A 42 12.46 1.42 -35.18
CA MET A 42 12.05 1.04 -33.84
C MET A 42 13.29 0.97 -32.95
N ILE A 43 13.18 1.55 -31.77
CA ILE A 43 14.17 1.40 -30.72
C ILE A 43 13.48 0.83 -29.49
N GLU A 44 14.11 -0.16 -28.90
CA GLU A 44 13.69 -0.74 -27.63
C GLU A 44 14.37 0.02 -26.50
N ILE A 45 13.55 0.51 -25.57
CA ILE A 45 14.01 1.26 -24.41
C ILE A 45 14.00 0.30 -23.23
N GLU A 46 15.18 -0.05 -22.74
CA GLU A 46 15.36 -1.02 -21.66
C GLU A 46 15.18 -0.41 -20.26
N GLN A 47 15.38 0.91 -20.12
CA GLN A 47 15.35 1.60 -18.83
C GLN A 47 14.39 2.79 -18.82
N SER A 48 13.65 2.92 -17.71
CA SER A 48 12.82 4.09 -17.43
C SER A 48 13.68 5.25 -16.95
N GLY A 49 13.43 6.46 -17.45
CA GLY A 49 14.19 7.65 -17.09
C GLY A 49 14.08 8.75 -18.14
N SER A 50 14.89 9.80 -17.94
CA SER A 50 15.10 10.82 -18.97
C SER A 50 16.07 10.26 -20.00
N LEU A 51 15.64 10.24 -21.26
CA LEU A 51 16.38 9.71 -22.39
C LEU A 51 16.62 10.85 -23.37
N GLU A 52 17.88 11.02 -23.73
CA GLU A 52 18.27 11.93 -24.80
C GLU A 52 18.31 11.15 -26.12
N VAL A 53 17.51 11.58 -27.08
CA VAL A 53 17.44 11.01 -28.43
C VAL A 53 18.06 12.00 -29.40
N GLU A 54 19.21 11.65 -29.95
CA GLU A 54 19.93 12.45 -30.94
C GLU A 54 19.66 11.86 -32.32
N ILE A 55 19.11 12.67 -33.22
CA ILE A 55 18.80 12.27 -34.58
C ILE A 55 19.75 13.01 -35.52
N THR A 56 20.53 12.26 -36.28
CA THR A 56 21.46 12.80 -37.27
C THR A 56 21.01 12.38 -38.66
N VAL A 57 21.01 13.33 -39.60
CA VAL A 57 20.76 13.09 -41.01
C VAL A 57 21.97 13.60 -41.78
N ASP A 58 22.56 12.73 -42.58
CA ASP A 58 23.73 12.98 -43.42
C ASP A 58 23.35 12.72 -44.89
N ASP A 59 23.44 13.74 -45.73
CA ASP A 59 23.12 13.64 -47.14
C ASP A 59 24.27 13.11 -48.02
N GLN A 60 25.38 12.68 -47.41
CA GLN A 60 26.62 12.23 -48.07
C GLN A 60 27.28 13.29 -48.96
N SER A 61 26.84 14.54 -48.86
CA SER A 61 27.35 15.71 -49.61
C SER A 61 27.82 16.80 -48.66
N GLU A 62 28.39 16.39 -47.52
CA GLU A 62 28.88 17.25 -46.43
C GLU A 62 27.78 18.05 -45.69
N ASN A 63 26.49 17.80 -45.96
CA ASN A 63 25.40 18.40 -45.19
C ASN A 63 24.91 17.43 -44.12
N ILE A 64 25.34 17.68 -42.88
CA ILE A 64 24.95 16.91 -41.70
C ILE A 64 24.12 17.79 -40.77
N THR A 65 22.95 17.31 -40.35
CA THR A 65 22.11 18.00 -39.36
C THR A 65 21.77 17.07 -38.22
N THR A 66 21.93 17.57 -37.00
CA THR A 66 21.62 16.85 -35.77
C THR A 66 20.53 17.57 -34.97
N LYS A 67 19.55 16.83 -34.44
CA LYS A 67 18.54 17.32 -33.51
C LYS A 67 18.44 16.42 -32.29
N THR A 68 18.39 17.06 -31.12
CA THR A 68 18.22 16.39 -29.83
C THR A 68 16.77 16.51 -29.35
N LEU A 69 16.19 15.40 -28.91
CA LEU A 69 14.88 15.31 -28.28
C LEU A 69 15.03 14.69 -26.89
N ASN A 70 14.48 15.35 -25.87
CA ASN A 70 14.41 14.79 -24.53
C ASN A 70 13.08 14.04 -24.36
N LEU A 71 13.16 12.75 -24.10
CA LEU A 71 12.01 11.89 -23.83
C LEU A 71 12.04 11.42 -22.38
N VAL A 72 10.87 11.23 -21.78
CA VAL A 72 10.75 10.60 -20.46
C VAL A 72 10.03 9.28 -20.62
N ALA A 73 10.75 8.18 -20.43
CA ALA A 73 10.18 6.83 -20.44
C ALA A 73 9.77 6.44 -19.01
N GLY A 74 8.48 6.23 -18.78
CA GLY A 74 7.97 5.68 -17.52
C GLY A 74 7.94 4.15 -17.54
N CYS A 75 8.21 3.50 -16.40
CA CYS A 75 7.93 2.07 -16.23
C CYS A 75 6.46 1.86 -15.84
N SER A 76 5.78 0.91 -16.49
CA SER A 76 4.43 0.49 -16.09
C SER A 76 4.46 -0.28 -14.76
N VAL A 77 3.29 -0.40 -14.10
CA VAL A 77 3.14 -1.17 -12.84
C VAL A 77 3.69 -2.60 -12.96
N THR A 78 3.64 -3.19 -14.15
CA THR A 78 4.18 -4.53 -14.44
C THR A 78 5.71 -4.62 -14.31
N CYS A 79 6.45 -3.57 -14.64
CA CYS A 79 7.91 -3.49 -14.48
C CYS A 79 8.36 -3.47 -13.01
N LEU A 80 7.56 -2.84 -12.14
CA LEU A 80 7.80 -2.88 -10.69
C LEU A 80 7.55 -4.27 -10.11
N ILE A 81 6.55 -4.99 -10.61
CA ILE A 81 6.21 -6.34 -10.15
C ILE A 81 7.30 -7.34 -10.55
N THR A 82 7.87 -7.26 -11.75
CA THR A 82 8.92 -8.18 -12.18
C THR A 82 10.21 -8.04 -11.36
N ASN A 83 10.59 -6.81 -10.99
CA ASN A 83 11.81 -6.57 -10.23
C ASN A 83 11.62 -6.70 -8.71
N TYR A 84 10.45 -6.32 -8.17
CA TYR A 84 10.23 -6.22 -6.73
C TYR A 84 9.10 -7.09 -6.18
N GLY A 85 8.51 -7.97 -6.99
CA GLY A 85 7.34 -8.78 -6.61
C GLY A 85 7.54 -9.56 -5.31
N LEU A 86 8.71 -10.17 -5.11
CA LEU A 86 9.04 -10.91 -3.88
C LEU A 86 9.08 -10.01 -2.64
N TYR A 87 9.65 -8.82 -2.73
CA TYR A 87 9.71 -7.87 -1.62
C TYR A 87 8.31 -7.37 -1.24
N ILE A 88 7.47 -7.08 -2.24
CA ILE A 88 6.08 -6.66 -2.02
C ILE A 88 5.31 -7.75 -1.26
N ILE A 89 5.44 -9.02 -1.67
CA ILE A 89 4.80 -10.15 -0.98
C ILE A 89 5.30 -10.27 0.46
N ALA A 90 6.61 -10.15 0.69
CA ALA A 90 7.19 -10.23 2.03
C ALA A 90 6.64 -9.12 2.96
N VAL A 91 6.57 -7.88 2.48
CA VAL A 91 6.02 -6.74 3.26
C VAL A 91 4.55 -6.98 3.60
N VAL A 92 3.75 -7.47 2.65
CA VAL A 92 2.34 -7.80 2.89
C VAL A 92 2.19 -8.89 3.94
N LEU A 93 2.98 -9.95 3.87
CA LEU A 93 2.93 -11.04 4.86
C LEU A 93 3.29 -10.56 6.26
N VAL A 94 4.35 -9.77 6.41
CA VAL A 94 4.74 -9.16 7.70
C VAL A 94 3.63 -8.25 8.21
N GLY A 95 3.04 -7.43 7.34
CA GLY A 95 1.91 -6.55 7.66
C GLY A 95 0.70 -7.32 8.18
N LEU A 96 0.35 -8.45 7.56
CA LEU A 96 -0.77 -9.30 7.98
C LEU A 96 -0.54 -9.93 9.36
N VAL A 97 0.68 -10.41 9.64
CA VAL A 97 1.02 -10.96 10.96
C VAL A 97 0.95 -9.88 12.03
N ALA A 98 1.56 -8.72 11.79
CA ALA A 98 1.51 -7.59 12.71
C ALA A 98 0.08 -7.11 12.96
N PHE A 99 -0.75 -7.04 11.90
CA PHE A 99 -2.16 -6.68 12.00
C PHE A 99 -2.95 -7.67 12.84
N LYS A 100 -2.76 -8.98 12.62
CA LYS A 100 -3.43 -10.02 13.40
C LYS A 100 -3.08 -9.91 14.90
N LEU A 101 -1.79 -9.74 15.23
CA LEU A 101 -1.34 -9.56 16.61
C LEU A 101 -1.91 -8.28 17.24
N PHE A 102 -1.95 -7.18 16.48
CA PHE A 102 -2.50 -5.91 16.96
C PHE A 102 -4.00 -6.00 17.26
N VAL A 103 -4.79 -6.58 16.35
CA VAL A 103 -6.24 -6.73 16.52
C VAL A 103 -6.57 -7.65 17.70
N GLY A 104 -5.83 -8.76 17.86
CA GLY A 104 -5.99 -9.66 19.01
C GLY A 104 -5.83 -8.91 20.33
N LYS A 105 -4.70 -8.22 20.50
CA LYS A 105 -4.37 -7.49 21.74
C LYS A 105 -5.40 -6.41 22.10
N VAL A 106 -5.90 -5.67 21.11
CA VAL A 106 -6.93 -4.62 21.31
C VAL A 106 -8.28 -5.23 21.69
N SER A 107 -8.65 -6.36 21.08
CA SER A 107 -9.91 -7.06 21.35
C SER A 107 -9.98 -7.55 22.80
N TYR A 108 -8.96 -8.27 23.28
CA TYR A 108 -8.92 -8.79 24.65
C TYR A 108 -8.93 -7.67 25.70
N GLY A 109 -8.18 -6.59 25.47
CA GLY A 109 -8.16 -5.44 26.39
C GLY A 109 -9.53 -4.75 26.53
N SER A 110 -10.26 -4.60 25.42
CA SER A 110 -11.59 -4.00 25.41
C SER A 110 -12.62 -4.86 26.15
N GLU A 111 -12.60 -6.18 25.93
CA GLU A 111 -13.50 -7.11 26.59
C GLU A 111 -13.21 -7.22 28.10
N LEU A 112 -11.92 -7.29 28.47
CA LEU A 112 -11.49 -7.30 29.87
C LEU A 112 -11.96 -6.03 30.60
N SER A 113 -11.79 -4.86 29.97
CA SER A 113 -12.25 -3.59 30.55
C SER A 113 -13.77 -3.54 30.75
N LYS A 114 -14.55 -4.14 29.84
CA LYS A 114 -16.01 -4.24 30.01
C LYS A 114 -16.40 -5.11 31.20
N LEU A 115 -15.75 -6.27 31.35
CA LEU A 115 -16.01 -7.17 32.47
C LEU A 115 -15.58 -6.56 33.81
N GLU A 116 -14.45 -5.87 33.86
CA GLU A 116 -14.00 -5.15 35.07
C GLU A 116 -14.98 -4.03 35.45
N LYS A 117 -15.50 -3.28 34.47
CA LYS A 117 -16.57 -2.28 34.71
C LYS A 117 -17.85 -2.93 35.21
N GLU A 118 -18.25 -4.07 34.66
CA GLU A 118 -19.44 -4.80 35.13
C GLU A 118 -19.25 -5.32 36.56
N LYS A 119 -18.06 -5.84 36.88
CA LYS A 119 -17.68 -6.26 38.24
C LYS A 119 -17.80 -5.09 39.22
N GLN A 120 -17.25 -3.93 38.87
CA GLN A 120 -17.30 -2.73 39.69
C GLN A 120 -18.74 -2.28 39.95
N LYS A 121 -19.59 -2.25 38.91
CA LYS A 121 -21.02 -1.93 39.06
C LYS A 121 -21.74 -2.91 39.98
N ASN A 122 -21.41 -4.20 39.90
CA ASN A 122 -22.04 -5.21 40.74
C ASN A 122 -21.63 -5.06 42.22
N LEU A 123 -20.37 -4.71 42.50
CA LEU A 123 -19.92 -4.35 43.84
C LEU A 123 -20.67 -3.12 44.37
N GLU A 124 -20.87 -2.10 43.54
CA GLU A 124 -21.66 -0.91 43.91
C GLU A 124 -23.12 -1.27 44.21
N LEU A 125 -23.73 -2.19 43.46
CA LEU A 125 -25.07 -2.71 43.74
C LEU A 125 -25.12 -3.43 45.09
N ILE A 126 -24.12 -4.25 45.42
CA ILE A 126 -24.03 -4.92 46.74
C ILE A 126 -23.95 -3.87 47.86
N VAL A 127 -23.12 -2.85 47.71
CA VAL A 127 -22.98 -1.77 48.70
C VAL A 127 -24.28 -0.98 48.85
N SER A 128 -24.94 -0.64 47.73
CA SER A 128 -26.24 0.05 47.75
C SER A 128 -27.31 -0.80 48.44
N LEU A 129 -27.37 -2.08 48.11
CA LEU A 129 -28.31 -3.05 48.70
C LEU A 129 -28.11 -3.15 50.23
N GLN A 130 -26.87 -3.21 50.69
CA GLN A 130 -26.53 -3.20 52.11
C GLN A 130 -26.95 -1.90 52.79
N LYS A 131 -26.73 -0.75 52.14
CA LYS A 131 -27.16 0.56 52.67
C LYS A 131 -28.69 0.67 52.78
N GLU A 132 -29.42 0.17 51.79
CA GLU A 132 -30.89 0.15 51.81
C GLU A 132 -31.45 -0.72 52.92
N TYR A 133 -30.84 -1.88 53.16
CA TYR A 133 -31.25 -2.80 54.20
C TYR A 133 -30.83 -2.33 55.60
N PHE A 134 -29.54 -2.10 55.84
CA PHE A 134 -29.02 -1.83 57.18
C PHE A 134 -29.12 -0.37 57.61
N SER A 135 -28.98 0.58 56.69
CA SER A 135 -28.97 2.01 57.04
C SER A 135 -30.34 2.66 56.91
N LYS A 136 -31.08 2.33 55.84
CA LYS A 136 -32.39 2.96 55.56
C LYS A 136 -33.58 2.13 56.06
N GLY A 137 -33.41 0.82 56.28
CA GLY A 137 -34.49 -0.07 56.71
C GLY A 137 -35.64 -0.21 55.71
N VAL A 138 -35.43 0.15 54.43
CA VAL A 138 -36.49 0.20 53.41
C VAL A 138 -36.68 -1.14 52.68
N MET A 139 -35.90 -2.16 53.04
CA MET A 139 -35.85 -3.45 52.34
C MET A 139 -36.23 -4.62 53.25
N PRO A 140 -37.16 -5.51 52.83
CA PRO A 140 -37.43 -6.76 53.55
C PRO A 140 -36.23 -7.70 53.56
N ALA A 141 -36.03 -8.44 54.67
CA ALA A 141 -34.90 -9.35 54.83
C ALA A 141 -34.82 -10.46 53.76
N ASN A 142 -35.96 -10.97 53.30
CA ASN A 142 -36.00 -11.98 52.24
C ASN A 142 -35.54 -11.41 50.89
N SER A 143 -35.98 -10.20 50.55
CA SER A 143 -35.54 -9.49 49.34
C SER A 143 -34.04 -9.19 49.38
N TYR A 144 -33.54 -8.74 50.54
CA TYR A 144 -32.10 -8.52 50.74
C TYR A 144 -31.29 -9.80 50.52
N LYS A 145 -31.66 -10.92 51.17
CA LYS A 145 -30.96 -12.20 51.03
C LYS A 145 -30.96 -12.70 49.58
N LYS A 146 -32.10 -12.60 48.89
CA LYS A 146 -32.24 -13.00 47.49
C LYS A 146 -31.34 -12.17 46.58
N ASN A 147 -31.46 -10.84 46.63
CA ASN A 147 -30.70 -9.94 45.77
C ASN A 147 -29.20 -10.02 46.05
N LEU A 148 -28.81 -10.18 47.32
CA LEU A 148 -27.40 -10.35 47.69
C LEU A 148 -26.82 -11.66 47.12
N ALA A 149 -27.59 -12.76 47.18
CA ALA A 149 -27.16 -14.03 46.61
C ALA A 149 -27.00 -13.92 45.09
N GLU A 150 -27.93 -13.25 44.41
CA GLU A 150 -27.88 -13.02 42.96
C GLU A 150 -26.66 -12.17 42.56
N TYR A 151 -26.42 -11.05 43.24
CA TYR A 151 -25.25 -10.21 42.98
C TYR A 151 -23.92 -10.92 43.25
N LYS A 152 -23.84 -11.72 44.33
CA LYS A 152 -22.65 -12.54 44.61
C LYS A 152 -22.42 -13.63 43.58
N ALA A 153 -23.47 -14.30 43.12
CA ALA A 153 -23.37 -15.31 42.07
C ALA A 153 -22.84 -14.68 40.77
N ARG A 154 -23.41 -13.53 40.37
CA ARG A 154 -22.94 -12.79 39.20
C ARG A 154 -21.51 -12.27 39.36
N LEU A 155 -21.10 -11.86 40.56
CA LEU A 155 -19.73 -11.47 40.83
C LEU A 155 -18.75 -12.63 40.61
N ALA A 156 -19.11 -13.84 41.07
CA ALA A 156 -18.30 -15.03 40.87
C ALA A 156 -18.14 -15.39 39.38
N GLU A 157 -19.23 -15.32 38.60
CA GLU A 157 -19.18 -15.51 37.14
C GLU A 157 -18.26 -14.50 36.44
N LEU A 158 -18.33 -13.23 36.84
CA LEU A 158 -17.49 -12.18 36.27
C LEU A 158 -16.02 -12.40 36.62
N GLU A 159 -15.70 -12.81 37.85
CA GLU A 159 -14.34 -13.14 38.25
C GLU A 159 -13.76 -14.34 37.51
N GLU A 160 -14.57 -15.36 37.22
CA GLU A 160 -14.17 -16.49 36.40
C GLU A 160 -13.84 -16.05 34.96
N LYS A 161 -14.75 -15.30 34.32
CA LYS A 161 -14.55 -14.80 32.95
C LYS A 161 -13.33 -13.89 32.83
N ILE A 162 -13.11 -12.99 33.80
CA ILE A 162 -11.93 -12.12 33.85
C ILE A 162 -10.65 -12.97 33.94
N ARG A 163 -10.65 -14.01 34.79
CA ARG A 163 -9.50 -14.90 34.97
C ARG A 163 -9.19 -15.69 33.70
N GLU A 164 -10.21 -16.20 33.01
CA GLU A 164 -10.03 -16.91 31.74
C GLU A 164 -9.50 -15.98 30.64
N LEU A 165 -10.04 -14.78 30.50
CA LEU A 165 -9.58 -13.81 29.50
C LEU A 165 -8.16 -13.33 29.77
N ARG A 166 -7.78 -13.11 31.04
CA ARG A 166 -6.38 -12.80 31.40
C ARG A 166 -5.42 -13.92 31.02
N LYS A 167 -5.80 -15.18 31.29
CA LYS A 167 -5.00 -16.34 30.86
C LYS A 167 -4.86 -16.42 29.34
N LYS A 168 -5.92 -16.10 28.58
CA LYS A 168 -5.85 -16.06 27.10
C LYS A 168 -4.93 -14.93 26.63
N GLN A 169 -5.01 -13.76 27.25
CA GLN A 169 -4.15 -12.61 26.94
C GLN A 169 -2.66 -12.86 27.27
N GLU A 170 -2.35 -13.63 28.30
CA GLU A 170 -0.97 -13.97 28.70
C GLU A 170 -0.33 -15.07 27.83
N ASN A 171 -1.15 -15.88 27.14
CA ASN A 171 -0.70 -17.00 26.31
C ASN A 171 -0.62 -16.68 24.80
N GLU A 172 -0.94 -15.44 24.39
CA GLU A 172 -0.80 -14.92 23.02
C GLU A 172 0.32 -13.88 22.90
#